data_AF-A0A5C7JLH3-F1
#
_entry.id   AF-A0A5C7JLH3-F1
#
_cell.length_a   1.000
_cell.length_b   1.000
_cell.length_c   1.000
_cell.angle_alpha   90.00
_cell.angle_beta   90.00
_cell.angle_gamma   90.00
#
_symmetry.space_group_name_H-M   'P 1'
#
loop_
_entity.id
_entity.type
_entity.pdbx_description
1 polymer ?
#
loop_
_entity_poly.entity_id
_entity_poly.type
_entity_poly.pdbx_seq_one_letter_code
_entity_poly.pdbx_strand_id
1 'polypeptide(L)'
;MTVKTEISLPFFGGFYETILSGCLDYYIESEIDYQETECDRVVKWDDFTYDWSKVKNALASAYVDAFNEEMQDDDIISNVEFDCVISPREYNFTTDSLFVKCEINERELLGYCNNNLVAFEQYLIDNFKSREGFISFYSHDVEDWLVEDYVKDKNQEIYYSYLIDFYVTNSIEDIDYKLSYVVWERGYEILMDLVTLDA
;
A
#
# COMPACT_ATOMS: atom_id res chain seq x y z
N MET A 1 14.60 -18.87 -5.70
CA MET A 1 13.96 -19.06 -7.03
C MET A 1 13.14 -17.82 -7.23
N THR A 2 13.19 -17.19 -8.40
CA THR A 2 12.39 -15.99 -8.67
C THR A 2 11.00 -16.40 -9.12
N VAL A 3 9.98 -15.89 -8.44
CA VAL A 3 8.56 -16.11 -8.74
C VAL A 3 7.96 -14.78 -9.20
N LYS A 4 7.22 -14.80 -10.31
CA LYS A 4 6.40 -13.66 -10.72
C LYS A 4 4.99 -13.88 -10.22
N THR A 5 4.47 -12.95 -9.46
CA THR A 5 3.13 -13.08 -8.86
C THR A 5 2.48 -11.71 -8.70
N GLU A 6 1.18 -11.74 -8.46
CA GLU A 6 0.41 -10.62 -7.93
C GLU A 6 0.25 -10.81 -6.43
N ILE A 7 0.39 -9.73 -5.66
CA ILE A 7 0.17 -9.71 -4.22
C ILE A 7 -0.57 -8.43 -3.83
N SER A 8 -1.26 -8.48 -2.71
CA SER A 8 -1.62 -7.27 -1.95
C SER A 8 -0.44 -6.80 -1.10
N LEU A 9 -0.41 -5.51 -0.75
CA LEU A 9 0.54 -4.93 0.21
C LEU A 9 -0.18 -4.64 1.54
N PRO A 10 -0.17 -5.56 2.53
CA PRO A 10 -0.91 -5.38 3.78
C PRO A 10 -0.46 -4.18 4.63
N PHE A 11 0.81 -3.77 4.51
CA PHE A 11 1.34 -2.58 5.17
C PHE A 11 0.78 -1.27 4.60
N PHE A 12 0.13 -1.27 3.43
CA PHE A 12 -0.51 -0.08 2.88
C PHE A 12 -1.70 0.35 3.75
N GLY A 13 -1.63 1.55 4.33
CA GLY A 13 -2.66 2.10 5.22
C GLY A 13 -3.98 2.50 4.54
N GLY A 14 -4.04 2.44 3.20
CA GLY A 14 -5.20 2.85 2.42
C GLY A 14 -5.30 4.36 2.24
N PHE A 15 -6.49 4.83 1.87
CA PHE A 15 -6.74 6.27 1.68
C PHE A 15 -7.51 6.88 2.84
N TYR A 16 -8.48 6.16 3.41
CA TYR A 16 -9.39 6.70 4.42
C TYR A 16 -8.64 7.15 5.70
N GLU A 17 -8.75 8.43 6.05
CA GLU A 17 -8.11 9.06 7.23
C GLU A 17 -6.57 8.92 7.24
N THR A 18 -5.94 8.96 6.06
CA THR A 18 -4.47 8.84 5.90
C THR A 18 -3.87 10.09 5.25
N ILE A 19 -2.54 10.18 5.26
CA ILE A 19 -1.77 11.23 4.56
C ILE A 19 -2.20 11.32 3.07
N LEU A 20 -2.46 10.18 2.44
CA LEU A 20 -2.83 10.14 1.02
C LEU A 20 -4.18 10.81 0.75
N SER A 21 -5.15 10.72 1.66
CA SER A 21 -6.42 11.46 1.49
C SER A 21 -6.25 12.97 1.54
N GLY A 22 -5.33 13.48 2.36
CA GLY A 22 -5.11 14.92 2.48
C GLY A 22 -4.41 15.56 1.27
N CYS A 23 -3.84 14.77 0.35
CA CYS A 23 -3.15 15.31 -0.82
C CYS A 23 -4.09 16.16 -1.68
N LEU A 24 -5.33 15.70 -1.85
CA LEU A 24 -6.33 16.41 -2.64
C LEU A 24 -6.77 17.70 -1.96
N ASP A 25 -7.03 17.63 -0.65
CA ASP A 25 -7.42 18.78 0.16
C ASP A 25 -6.35 19.86 0.11
N TYR A 26 -5.10 19.48 0.34
CA TYR A 26 -3.97 20.41 0.28
C TYR A 26 -3.79 21.04 -1.11
N TYR A 27 -3.96 20.25 -2.18
CA TYR A 27 -3.88 20.78 -3.55
C TYR A 27 -4.96 21.82 -3.81
N ILE A 28 -6.24 21.51 -3.53
CA ILE A 28 -7.36 22.42 -3.81
C ILE A 28 -7.24 23.70 -2.95
N GLU A 29 -6.90 23.57 -1.66
CA GLU A 29 -6.68 24.72 -0.79
C GLU A 29 -5.56 25.62 -1.31
N SER A 30 -4.45 25.02 -1.75
CA SER A 30 -3.31 25.77 -2.32
C SER A 30 -3.70 26.49 -3.63
N GLU A 31 -4.51 25.86 -4.48
CA GLU A 31 -5.00 26.49 -5.71
C GLU A 31 -5.97 27.63 -5.42
N ILE A 32 -6.87 27.49 -4.45
CA ILE A 32 -7.76 28.58 -4.02
C ILE A 32 -6.92 29.79 -3.56
N ASP A 33 -5.96 29.56 -2.67
CA ASP A 33 -5.07 30.61 -2.16
C ASP A 33 -4.31 31.30 -3.31
N TYR A 34 -3.79 30.54 -4.27
CA TYR A 34 -3.09 31.10 -5.44
C TYR A 34 -4.01 31.94 -6.32
N GLN A 35 -5.23 31.48 -6.63
CA GLN A 35 -6.18 32.22 -7.46
C GLN A 35 -6.62 33.53 -6.78
N GLU A 36 -6.83 33.52 -5.47
CA GLU A 36 -7.23 34.72 -4.73
C GLU A 36 -6.08 35.73 -4.60
N THR A 37 -4.86 35.27 -4.32
CA THR A 37 -3.73 36.14 -4.01
C THR A 37 -2.96 36.62 -5.25
N GLU A 38 -2.76 35.75 -6.24
CA GLU A 38 -1.93 36.04 -7.42
C GLU A 38 -2.77 36.36 -8.66
N CYS A 39 -4.00 35.84 -8.75
CA CYS A 39 -4.86 36.03 -9.93
C CYS A 39 -6.04 37.00 -9.72
N ASP A 40 -6.29 37.46 -8.48
CA ASP A 40 -7.44 38.29 -8.09
C ASP A 40 -8.78 37.66 -8.50
N ARG A 41 -8.88 36.33 -8.37
CA ARG A 41 -10.08 35.53 -8.68
C ARG A 41 -10.58 34.84 -7.42
N VAL A 42 -11.85 35.07 -7.11
CA VAL A 42 -12.53 34.33 -6.03
C VAL A 42 -13.03 33.01 -6.61
N VAL A 43 -12.38 31.93 -6.21
CA VAL A 43 -12.77 30.55 -6.53
C VAL A 43 -13.09 29.81 -5.24
N LYS A 44 -13.85 28.73 -5.34
CA LYS A 44 -14.26 27.89 -4.22
C LYS A 44 -13.99 26.44 -4.54
N TRP A 45 -14.01 25.62 -3.50
CA TRP A 45 -13.90 24.17 -3.62
C TRP A 45 -14.82 23.58 -4.71
N ASP A 46 -16.08 24.01 -4.75
CA ASP A 46 -17.08 23.51 -5.71
C ASP A 46 -16.78 23.89 -7.17
N ASP A 47 -15.82 24.79 -7.42
CA ASP A 47 -15.36 25.17 -8.77
C ASP A 47 -14.31 24.18 -9.32
N PHE A 48 -13.87 23.20 -8.53
CA PHE A 48 -12.91 22.17 -8.95
C PHE A 48 -13.61 20.87 -9.32
N THR A 49 -13.27 20.34 -10.50
CA THR A 49 -13.76 19.05 -11.00
C THR A 49 -12.62 18.04 -11.05
N TYR A 50 -12.87 16.83 -10.55
CA TYR A 50 -11.93 15.72 -10.58
C TYR A 50 -12.65 14.36 -10.54
N ASP A 51 -11.97 13.32 -11.02
CA ASP A 51 -12.40 11.92 -10.87
C ASP A 51 -11.63 11.27 -9.73
N TRP A 52 -12.31 11.05 -8.61
CA TRP A 52 -11.68 10.47 -7.41
C TRP A 52 -11.04 9.11 -7.66
N SER A 53 -11.58 8.30 -8.58
CA SER A 53 -10.99 7.00 -8.89
C SER A 53 -9.65 7.17 -9.60
N LYS A 54 -9.53 8.17 -10.48
CA LYS A 54 -8.25 8.50 -11.15
C LYS A 54 -7.24 9.09 -10.17
N VAL A 55 -7.67 9.98 -9.28
CA VAL A 55 -6.83 10.56 -8.23
C VAL A 55 -6.25 9.45 -7.35
N LYS A 56 -7.10 8.55 -6.82
CA LYS A 56 -6.63 7.41 -6.00
C LYS A 56 -5.64 6.53 -6.75
N ASN A 57 -5.94 6.16 -7.99
CA ASN A 57 -5.02 5.31 -8.76
C ASN A 57 -3.68 6.00 -9.05
N ALA A 58 -3.68 7.31 -9.28
CA ALA A 58 -2.45 8.07 -9.48
C ALA A 58 -1.60 8.13 -8.21
N LEU A 59 -2.22 8.42 -7.07
CA LEU A 59 -1.54 8.43 -5.76
C LEU A 59 -1.03 7.03 -5.38
N ALA A 60 -1.83 5.98 -5.62
CA ALA A 60 -1.42 4.60 -5.38
C ALA A 60 -0.27 4.17 -6.31
N SER A 61 -0.29 4.57 -7.58
CA SER A 61 0.82 4.33 -8.50
C SER A 61 2.10 5.01 -8.00
N ALA A 62 2.01 6.26 -7.57
CA ALA A 62 3.15 6.99 -7.00
C ALA A 62 3.66 6.34 -5.69
N TYR A 63 2.76 5.76 -4.89
CA TYR A 63 3.14 4.99 -3.70
C TYR A 63 3.94 3.73 -4.08
N VAL A 64 3.51 3.01 -5.12
CA VAL A 64 4.24 1.85 -5.64
C VAL A 64 5.58 2.25 -6.23
N ASP A 65 5.66 3.37 -6.94
CA ASP A 65 6.93 3.91 -7.44
C ASP A 65 7.89 4.23 -6.29
N ALA A 66 7.40 4.89 -5.23
CA ALA A 66 8.19 5.15 -4.03
C ALA A 66 8.65 3.86 -3.34
N PHE A 67 7.80 2.82 -3.29
CA PHE A 67 8.16 1.52 -2.76
C PHE A 67 9.23 0.83 -3.60
N ASN A 68 9.12 0.91 -4.92
CA ASN A 68 10.09 0.34 -5.85
C ASN A 68 11.44 1.08 -5.78
N GLU A 69 11.43 2.41 -5.56
CA GLU A 69 12.64 3.21 -5.25
C GLU A 69 13.30 2.77 -3.94
N GLU A 70 12.50 2.55 -2.88
CA GLU A 70 12.98 2.07 -1.58
C GLU A 70 13.60 0.67 -1.68
N MET A 71 13.05 -0.19 -2.54
CA MET A 71 13.47 -1.58 -2.74
C MET A 71 14.46 -1.77 -3.91
N GLN A 72 15.01 -0.71 -4.48
CA GLN A 72 15.79 -0.78 -5.74
C GLN A 72 17.01 -1.72 -5.68
N ASP A 73 17.63 -1.86 -4.51
CA ASP A 73 18.82 -2.69 -4.27
C ASP A 73 18.47 -3.97 -3.46
N ASP A 74 17.19 -4.31 -3.36
CA ASP A 74 16.71 -5.44 -2.58
C ASP A 74 16.83 -6.77 -3.34
N ASP A 75 17.31 -7.82 -2.66
CA ASP A 75 17.51 -9.15 -3.24
C ASP A 75 16.28 -10.08 -3.10
N ILE A 76 15.24 -9.64 -2.38
CA ILE A 76 14.03 -10.41 -2.04
C ILE A 76 12.85 -10.02 -2.93
N ILE A 77 12.59 -8.72 -3.14
CA ILE A 77 11.49 -8.21 -3.97
C ILE A 77 12.00 -7.18 -4.97
N SER A 78 11.56 -7.28 -6.21
CA SER A 78 11.94 -6.35 -7.28
C SER A 78 10.86 -6.24 -8.34
N ASN A 79 11.02 -5.28 -9.27
CA ASN A 79 10.12 -5.05 -10.39
C ASN A 79 8.65 -4.90 -9.93
N VAL A 80 8.43 -4.07 -8.90
CA VAL A 80 7.10 -3.86 -8.33
C VAL A 80 6.33 -2.88 -9.22
N GLU A 81 5.23 -3.36 -9.79
CA GLU A 81 4.38 -2.61 -10.71
C GLU A 81 2.96 -2.48 -10.12
N PHE A 82 2.40 -1.28 -10.19
CA PHE A 82 1.03 -1.03 -9.77
C PHE A 82 0.05 -1.86 -10.62
N ASP A 83 -0.90 -2.53 -9.96
CA ASP A 83 -2.01 -3.20 -10.65
C ASP A 83 -3.34 -2.48 -10.40
N CYS A 84 -3.83 -2.49 -9.16
CA CYS A 84 -5.09 -1.82 -8.82
C CYS A 84 -5.25 -1.50 -7.34
N VAL A 85 -6.23 -0.64 -7.06
CA VAL A 85 -6.77 -0.39 -5.71
C VAL A 85 -8.18 -0.95 -5.62
N ILE A 86 -8.47 -1.71 -4.57
CA ILE A 86 -9.81 -2.21 -4.26
C ILE A 86 -10.32 -1.51 -3.01
N SER A 87 -11.36 -0.69 -3.17
CA SER A 87 -12.04 -0.04 -2.06
C SER A 87 -13.02 -0.98 -1.38
N PRO A 88 -13.08 -1.02 -0.04
CA PRO A 88 -14.04 -1.83 0.68
C PRO A 88 -15.45 -1.28 0.56
N ARG A 89 -16.43 -2.15 0.81
CA ARG A 89 -17.83 -1.73 0.92
C ARG A 89 -18.08 -0.90 2.18
N GLU A 90 -17.38 -1.21 3.28
CA GLU A 90 -17.58 -0.62 4.60
C GLU A 90 -16.23 -0.24 5.24
N TYR A 91 -15.93 1.05 5.24
CA TYR A 91 -14.67 1.61 5.75
C TYR A 91 -14.51 1.52 7.28
N ASN A 92 -15.58 1.22 8.01
CA ASN A 92 -15.52 1.06 9.48
C ASN A 92 -14.75 -0.19 9.93
N PHE A 93 -14.45 -1.11 9.01
CA PHE A 93 -13.82 -2.40 9.33
C PHE A 93 -12.48 -2.60 8.62
N THR A 94 -12.26 -1.92 7.50
CA THR A 94 -11.06 -2.06 6.68
C THR A 94 -10.91 -0.85 5.75
N THR A 95 -9.79 -0.76 5.06
CA THR A 95 -9.45 0.35 4.16
C THR A 95 -9.18 -0.18 2.76
N ASP A 96 -8.80 0.70 1.85
CA ASP A 96 -8.42 0.34 0.48
C ASP A 96 -7.27 -0.68 0.48
N SER A 97 -7.37 -1.70 -0.37
CA SER A 97 -6.31 -2.69 -0.59
C SER A 97 -5.54 -2.36 -1.87
N LEU A 98 -4.22 -2.30 -1.79
CA LEU A 98 -3.33 -2.05 -2.93
C LEU A 98 -2.73 -3.36 -3.43
N PHE A 99 -2.90 -3.62 -4.72
CA PHE A 99 -2.37 -4.79 -5.42
C PHE A 99 -1.25 -4.40 -6.37
N VAL A 100 -0.22 -5.23 -6.40
CA VAL A 100 0.97 -5.05 -7.24
C VAL A 100 1.36 -6.36 -7.90
N LYS A 101 2.00 -6.25 -9.06
CA LYS A 101 2.73 -7.35 -9.70
C LYS A 101 4.20 -7.19 -9.38
N CYS A 102 4.86 -8.27 -8.99
CA CYS A 102 6.27 -8.21 -8.59
C CYS A 102 7.02 -9.50 -8.87
N GLU A 103 8.34 -9.42 -8.76
CA GLU A 103 9.25 -10.56 -8.76
C GLU A 103 9.79 -10.81 -7.34
N ILE A 104 9.59 -12.02 -6.84
CA ILE A 104 9.99 -12.42 -5.49
C ILE A 104 11.06 -13.51 -5.56
N ASN A 105 12.20 -13.27 -4.93
CA ASN A 105 13.20 -14.30 -4.68
C ASN A 105 12.81 -15.14 -3.46
N GLU A 106 11.97 -16.14 -3.70
CA GLU A 106 11.38 -16.98 -2.66
C GLU A 106 12.41 -17.61 -1.72
N ARG A 107 13.62 -17.94 -2.21
CA ARG A 107 14.63 -18.56 -1.36
C ARG A 107 15.10 -17.58 -0.27
N GLU A 108 15.39 -16.35 -0.67
CA GLU A 108 15.88 -15.34 0.27
C GLU A 108 14.76 -14.89 1.20
N LEU A 109 13.52 -14.78 0.69
CA LEU A 109 12.35 -14.47 1.50
C LEU A 109 12.12 -15.53 2.61
N LEU A 110 12.08 -16.80 2.25
CA LEU A 110 11.92 -17.89 3.22
C LEU A 110 13.13 -17.99 4.16
N GLY A 111 14.33 -17.73 3.64
CA GLY A 111 15.54 -17.63 4.44
C GLY A 111 15.44 -16.53 5.51
N TYR A 112 14.92 -15.37 5.15
CA TYR A 112 14.67 -14.26 6.07
C TYR A 112 13.64 -14.64 7.15
N CYS A 113 12.49 -15.20 6.75
CA CYS A 113 11.45 -15.62 7.70
C CYS A 113 11.98 -16.68 8.68
N ASN A 114 12.72 -17.67 8.19
CA ASN A 114 13.32 -18.71 9.02
C ASN A 114 14.42 -18.18 9.96
N ASN A 115 15.22 -17.20 9.51
CA ASN A 115 16.24 -16.56 10.37
C ASN A 115 15.62 -15.66 11.44
N ASN A 116 14.37 -15.22 11.24
CA ASN A 116 13.60 -14.40 12.17
C ASN A 116 12.39 -15.17 12.75
N LEU A 117 12.51 -16.49 12.90
CA LEU A 117 11.39 -17.41 13.17
C LEU A 117 10.48 -16.97 14.33
N VAL A 118 11.06 -16.57 15.47
CA VAL A 118 10.28 -16.16 16.65
C VAL A 118 9.43 -14.90 16.38
N ALA A 119 9.99 -13.93 15.65
CA ALA A 119 9.25 -12.73 15.27
C ALA A 119 8.18 -13.05 14.23
N PHE A 120 8.48 -13.95 13.30
CA PHE A 120 7.53 -14.38 12.28
C PHE A 120 6.36 -15.18 12.87
N GLU A 121 6.60 -16.10 13.80
CA GLU A 121 5.55 -16.80 14.55
C GLU A 121 4.60 -15.83 15.25
N GLN A 122 5.16 -14.82 15.92
CA GLN A 122 4.35 -13.79 16.59
C GLN A 122 3.54 -12.97 15.58
N TYR A 123 4.16 -12.59 14.46
CA TYR A 123 3.49 -11.90 13.36
C TYR A 123 2.29 -12.70 12.80
N LEU A 124 2.45 -14.01 12.59
CA LEU A 124 1.36 -14.88 12.14
C LEU A 124 0.24 -14.98 13.18
N ILE A 125 0.57 -15.04 14.47
CA ILE A 125 -0.41 -15.01 15.55
C ILE A 125 -1.21 -13.70 15.52
N ASP A 126 -0.55 -12.57 15.39
CA ASP A 126 -1.20 -11.26 15.46
C ASP A 126 -2.15 -11.01 14.28
N ASN A 127 -1.84 -11.57 13.12
CA ASN A 127 -2.61 -11.43 11.88
C ASN A 127 -3.64 -12.53 11.64
N PHE A 128 -3.38 -13.78 12.06
CA PHE A 128 -4.20 -14.95 11.69
C PHE A 128 -4.77 -15.74 12.87
N LYS A 129 -4.48 -15.38 14.12
CA LYS A 129 -5.15 -16.03 15.26
C LYS A 129 -6.57 -15.51 15.40
N SER A 130 -7.54 -16.39 15.22
CA SER A 130 -8.96 -16.09 15.48
C SER A 130 -9.17 -15.56 16.91
N ARG A 131 -9.98 -14.50 17.03
CA ARG A 131 -10.37 -13.83 18.27
C ARG A 131 -11.81 -13.37 18.18
N GLU A 132 -12.39 -12.89 19.28
CA GLU A 132 -13.75 -12.35 19.24
C GLU A 132 -13.85 -11.22 18.22
N GLY A 133 -14.82 -11.30 17.30
CA GLY A 133 -14.98 -10.34 16.20
C GLY A 133 -14.06 -10.56 14.99
N PHE A 134 -13.15 -11.54 15.02
CA PHE A 134 -12.26 -11.86 13.89
C PHE A 134 -12.02 -13.38 13.78
N ILE A 135 -12.51 -13.98 12.70
CA ILE A 135 -12.25 -15.39 12.40
C ILE A 135 -11.31 -15.45 11.21
N SER A 136 -10.11 -15.97 11.43
CA SER A 136 -9.16 -16.21 10.34
C SER A 136 -9.51 -17.49 9.59
N PHE A 137 -9.35 -17.45 8.27
CA PHE A 137 -9.46 -18.61 7.38
C PHE A 137 -8.10 -19.25 7.07
N TYR A 138 -7.00 -18.64 7.53
CA TYR A 138 -5.64 -19.10 7.32
C TYR A 138 -4.99 -19.51 8.64
N SER A 139 -4.03 -20.42 8.56
CA SER A 139 -3.31 -20.90 9.74
C SER A 139 -2.40 -19.82 10.31
N HIS A 140 -2.20 -19.88 11.63
CA HIS A 140 -1.17 -19.11 12.33
C HIS A 140 0.02 -20.00 12.75
N ASP A 141 0.00 -21.28 12.42
CA ASP A 141 1.10 -22.20 12.67
C ASP A 141 2.19 -21.98 11.62
N VAL A 142 3.42 -21.71 12.05
CA VAL A 142 4.53 -21.42 11.14
C VAL A 142 4.89 -22.61 10.26
N GLU A 143 4.63 -23.86 10.69
CA GLU A 143 4.89 -25.05 9.89
C GLU A 143 4.04 -25.06 8.60
N ASP A 144 2.79 -24.58 8.68
CA ASP A 144 1.87 -24.47 7.53
C ASP A 144 2.35 -23.44 6.48
N TRP A 145 3.22 -22.52 6.87
CA TRP A 145 3.78 -21.48 6.01
C TRP A 145 5.16 -21.84 5.47
N LEU A 146 6.07 -22.36 6.31
CA LEU A 146 7.48 -22.53 5.92
C LEU A 146 7.85 -23.96 5.52
N VAL A 147 7.05 -24.96 5.89
CA VAL A 147 7.42 -26.38 5.74
C VAL A 147 6.43 -27.15 4.87
N GLU A 148 5.13 -27.03 5.16
CA GLU A 148 4.11 -27.85 4.50
C GLU A 148 3.61 -27.24 3.18
N ASP A 149 3.99 -26.01 2.85
CA ASP A 149 3.45 -25.21 1.73
C ASP A 149 1.91 -25.13 1.74
N TYR A 150 1.26 -25.40 2.89
CA TYR A 150 -0.19 -25.54 3.00
C TYR A 150 -0.94 -24.26 2.61
N VAL A 151 -0.47 -23.12 3.13
CA VAL A 151 -1.09 -21.82 2.83
C VAL A 151 -0.86 -21.46 1.37
N LYS A 152 0.35 -21.68 0.87
CA LYS A 152 0.73 -21.45 -0.53
C LYS A 152 -0.13 -22.24 -1.51
N ASP A 153 -0.36 -23.52 -1.23
CA ASP A 153 -1.19 -24.40 -2.05
C ASP A 153 -2.68 -23.98 -2.07
N LYS A 154 -3.16 -23.39 -0.98
CA LYS A 154 -4.53 -22.89 -0.87
C LYS A 154 -4.72 -21.53 -1.50
N ASN A 155 -3.79 -20.61 -1.25
CA ASN A 155 -3.85 -19.24 -1.71
C ASN A 155 -2.44 -18.63 -1.79
N GLN A 156 -1.88 -18.67 -3.00
CA GLN A 156 -0.55 -18.17 -3.29
C GLN A 156 -0.41 -16.65 -3.08
N GLU A 157 -1.47 -15.87 -3.34
CA GLU A 157 -1.47 -14.41 -3.15
C GLU A 157 -1.30 -14.08 -1.66
N ILE A 158 -2.18 -14.62 -0.80
CA ILE A 158 -2.10 -14.41 0.66
C ILE A 158 -0.76 -14.90 1.21
N TYR A 159 -0.26 -16.02 0.71
CA TYR A 159 1.02 -16.54 1.11
C TYR A 159 2.14 -15.51 0.89
N TYR A 160 2.32 -15.03 -0.33
CA TYR A 160 3.39 -14.07 -0.61
C TYR A 160 3.14 -12.68 -0.05
N SER A 161 1.89 -12.19 -0.03
CA SER A 161 1.54 -10.89 0.57
C SER A 161 2.04 -10.78 2.00
N TYR A 162 1.79 -11.79 2.83
CA TYR A 162 2.10 -11.73 4.26
C TYR A 162 3.56 -12.09 4.58
N LEU A 163 4.23 -12.88 3.74
CA LEU A 163 5.68 -13.06 3.85
C LEU A 163 6.42 -11.75 3.52
N ILE A 164 6.01 -11.07 2.45
CA ILE A 164 6.56 -9.76 2.08
C ILE A 164 6.21 -8.72 3.14
N ASP A 165 4.98 -8.69 3.64
CA ASP A 165 4.59 -7.77 4.70
C ASP A 165 5.46 -7.91 5.95
N PHE A 166 5.65 -9.14 6.44
CA PHE A 166 6.56 -9.41 7.54
C PHE A 166 7.98 -8.94 7.22
N TYR A 167 8.51 -9.29 6.05
CA TYR A 167 9.86 -8.91 5.64
C TYR A 167 10.05 -7.39 5.67
N VAL A 168 9.14 -6.66 5.03
CA VAL A 168 9.23 -5.20 4.86
C VAL A 168 9.03 -4.50 6.20
N THR A 169 7.98 -4.82 6.94
CA THR A 169 7.66 -4.15 8.22
C THR A 169 8.66 -4.48 9.33
N ASN A 170 9.33 -5.64 9.27
CA ASN A 170 10.41 -5.99 10.20
C ASN A 170 11.77 -5.40 9.80
N SER A 171 11.94 -4.98 8.54
CA SER A 171 13.20 -4.40 8.03
C SER A 171 13.18 -2.87 7.94
N ILE A 172 12.01 -2.28 7.74
CA ILE A 172 11.82 -0.85 7.52
C ILE A 172 10.74 -0.34 8.47
N GLU A 173 11.18 0.46 9.43
CA GLU A 173 10.31 1.12 10.41
C GLU A 173 9.35 2.08 9.70
N ASP A 174 8.06 2.01 10.05
CA ASP A 174 6.99 2.87 9.55
C ASP A 174 6.98 3.05 8.02
N ILE A 175 7.20 1.95 7.28
CA ILE A 175 7.24 1.95 5.81
C ILE A 175 6.05 2.68 5.19
N ASP A 176 4.83 2.48 5.70
CA ASP A 176 3.63 3.11 5.16
C ASP A 176 3.66 4.63 5.27
N TYR A 177 4.06 5.14 6.43
CA TYR A 177 4.21 6.57 6.66
C TYR A 177 5.31 7.14 5.76
N LYS A 178 6.46 6.45 5.69
CA LYS A 178 7.60 6.85 4.86
C LYS A 178 7.19 7.01 3.40
N LEU A 179 6.53 6.00 2.84
CA LEU A 179 6.07 6.02 1.44
C LEU A 179 4.97 7.05 1.22
N SER A 180 3.99 7.12 2.13
CA SER A 180 2.90 8.11 2.05
C SER A 180 3.43 9.54 2.08
N TYR A 181 4.49 9.81 2.84
CA TYR A 181 5.12 11.13 2.90
C TYR A 181 5.81 11.50 1.58
N VAL A 182 6.50 10.55 0.94
CA VAL A 182 7.09 10.78 -0.40
C VAL A 182 6.00 11.12 -1.41
N VAL A 183 4.87 10.41 -1.38
CA VAL A 183 3.72 10.71 -2.25
C VAL A 183 3.12 12.08 -1.92
N TRP A 184 3.00 12.43 -0.65
CA TRP A 184 2.53 13.75 -0.22
C TRP A 184 3.36 14.88 -0.80
N GLU A 185 4.70 14.79 -0.72
CA GLU A 185 5.60 15.81 -1.27
C GLU A 185 5.46 15.96 -2.80
N ARG A 186 5.13 14.86 -3.50
CA ARG A 186 4.88 14.83 -4.95
C ARG A 186 3.40 15.11 -5.29
N GLY A 187 2.52 15.21 -4.29
CA GLY A 187 1.07 15.20 -4.45
C GLY A 187 0.58 16.33 -5.34
N TYR A 188 1.15 17.52 -5.20
CA TYR A 188 0.77 18.67 -6.03
C TYR A 188 1.02 18.41 -7.52
N GLU A 189 2.20 17.88 -7.87
CA GLU A 189 2.56 17.57 -9.26
C GLU A 189 1.67 16.47 -9.85
N ILE A 190 1.34 15.46 -9.04
CA ILE A 190 0.45 14.36 -9.45
C ILE A 190 -0.97 14.87 -9.75
N LEU A 191 -1.46 15.79 -8.94
CA LEU A 191 -2.85 16.26 -9.00
C LEU A 191 -3.08 17.36 -10.03
N MET A 192 -2.03 18.07 -10.44
CA MET A 192 -2.09 19.17 -11.40
C MET A 192 -2.82 18.82 -12.70
N ASP A 193 -2.62 17.60 -13.21
CA ASP A 193 -3.25 17.13 -14.46
C ASP A 193 -4.59 16.39 -14.24
N LEU A 194 -4.98 16.17 -12.98
CA LEU A 194 -6.15 15.37 -12.60
C LEU A 194 -7.31 16.20 -12.03
N VAL A 195 -7.01 17.42 -11.59
CA VAL A 195 -7.96 18.35 -10.99
C VAL A 195 -8.04 19.60 -11.86
N THR A 196 -9.25 19.93 -12.32
CA THR A 196 -9.47 21.09 -13.19
C THR A 196 -10.31 22.14 -12.49
N LEU A 197 -9.87 23.40 -12.59
CA LEU A 197 -10.67 24.55 -12.18
C LEU A 197 -11.62 24.94 -13.32
N ASP A 198 -12.93 24.81 -13.09
CA ASP A 198 -13.99 25.17 -14.03
C ASP A 198 -14.38 26.65 -13.86
N ALA A 199 -13.45 27.56 -14.18
CA ALA A 199 -13.66 29.01 -14.12
C ALA A 199 -14.03 29.63 -15.49
#